data_AF-A0A8B6CN23-F1
#
_entry.id   AF-A0A8B6CN23-F1
#
_cell.length_a   1.000
_cell.length_b   1.000
_cell.length_c   1.000
_cell.angle_alpha   90.00
_cell.angle_beta   90.00
_cell.angle_gamma   90.00
#
_symmetry.space_group_name_H-M   'P 1'
#
loop_
_entity.id
_entity.type
_entity.pdbx_description
1 polymer ?
#
loop_
_entity_poly.entity_id
_entity_poly.type
_entity_poly.pdbx_seq_one_letter_code
_entity_poly.pdbx_strand_id
1 'polypeptide(L)'
;MECYDGKGKYNLHRPSGIISPDNNNGGRGLNILVVDTNKMEVADVKVFDTYTDDAAFLQYMKKAPKHAVIILVTHDEITERLSNEGRQWFRLMGSNLIDNVGFRDAFVMVGQIGLEQKQAIEFHKKREHGGYSLPIEKKGCFSLPLGPLRDISQFMPKVTEYKMVIEKLDKCGLTTECGEDKFTAMVDTGDGDQRKPTICINGEIVLGERVNHAGRGFNVAVLSSTEKKVSTVTVFDTYEKDFHYQLNITANNSMDGKLTVVLQGSKGNTDAISLTPNEEVLSNGNTMTKFFTTNKDIGNVTAVALRYDKTANLLLGWAYPNAWSLMGLSLLEAEKHRMDQFCAYGKSVQNHGATSFGMMGTC
;
A
#
# COMPACT_ATOMS: atom_id res chain seq x y z
N MET A 1 -17.79 -7.62 -19.90
CA MET A 1 -17.92 -7.68 -18.43
C MET A 1 -18.75 -6.51 -17.95
N GLU A 2 -19.63 -6.70 -16.97
CA GLU A 2 -20.44 -5.65 -16.35
C GLU A 2 -20.10 -5.57 -14.85
N CYS A 3 -19.74 -4.39 -14.34
CA CYS A 3 -19.45 -4.18 -12.91
C CYS A 3 -20.41 -3.14 -12.33
N TYR A 4 -20.91 -3.41 -11.13
CA TYR A 4 -21.87 -2.57 -10.43
C TYR A 4 -21.53 -2.43 -8.96
N ASP A 5 -21.47 -1.19 -8.50
CA ASP A 5 -21.44 -0.82 -7.08
C ASP A 5 -22.84 -0.36 -6.67
N GLY A 6 -23.46 -0.96 -5.66
CA GLY A 6 -24.88 -0.78 -5.31
C GLY A 6 -25.14 0.10 -4.08
N LYS A 7 -26.33 0.73 -4.00
CA LYS A 7 -26.81 1.46 -2.80
C LYS A 7 -27.29 0.50 -1.69
N GLY A 8 -27.19 0.95 -0.44
CA GLY A 8 -27.72 0.24 0.73
C GLY A 8 -29.21 -0.17 0.61
N LYS A 9 -29.49 -1.37 1.13
CA LYS A 9 -30.77 -2.09 1.41
C LYS A 9 -31.98 -2.05 0.45
N TYR A 10 -32.10 -1.20 -0.57
CA TYR A 10 -33.30 -1.23 -1.44
C TYR A 10 -33.06 -1.01 -2.94
N ASN A 11 -33.60 -1.97 -3.71
CA ASN A 11 -34.13 -1.93 -5.10
C ASN A 11 -33.14 -1.89 -6.29
N LEU A 12 -33.40 -2.49 -7.47
CA LEU A 12 -34.39 -3.44 -8.02
C LEU A 12 -33.84 -3.84 -9.41
N HIS A 13 -34.00 -5.12 -9.81
CA HIS A 13 -33.80 -5.72 -11.15
C HIS A 13 -32.48 -5.41 -11.91
N ARG A 14 -31.53 -6.34 -11.87
CA ARG A 14 -30.37 -6.41 -12.77
C ARG A 14 -30.13 -7.87 -13.21
N PRO A 15 -29.56 -8.12 -14.40
CA PRO A 15 -29.27 -9.48 -14.86
C PRO A 15 -28.33 -10.21 -13.89
N SER A 16 -28.44 -11.54 -13.81
CA SER A 16 -27.73 -12.43 -12.88
C SER A 16 -26.21 -12.26 -12.96
N GLY A 17 -25.66 -11.42 -12.09
CA GLY A 17 -24.24 -11.16 -11.96
C GLY A 17 -23.52 -12.22 -11.14
N ILE A 18 -22.20 -12.37 -11.35
CA ILE A 18 -21.36 -13.29 -10.57
C ILE A 18 -21.40 -12.92 -9.08
N ILE A 19 -21.22 -11.63 -8.76
CA ILE A 19 -21.53 -11.07 -7.44
C ILE A 19 -22.89 -10.41 -7.54
N SER A 20 -23.89 -10.94 -6.84
CA SER A 20 -25.26 -10.42 -6.91
C SER A 20 -26.07 -10.73 -5.64
N PRO A 21 -27.13 -9.95 -5.36
CA PRO A 21 -28.07 -10.28 -4.29
C PRO A 21 -28.69 -11.67 -4.45
N ASP A 22 -28.96 -12.08 -5.70
CA ASP A 22 -29.56 -13.38 -6.02
C ASP A 22 -28.65 -14.56 -5.66
N ASN A 23 -27.33 -14.35 -5.71
CA ASN A 23 -26.31 -15.33 -5.31
C ASN A 23 -25.92 -15.24 -3.83
N ASN A 24 -26.44 -14.23 -3.10
CA ASN A 24 -26.12 -13.97 -1.68
C ASN A 24 -24.61 -13.97 -1.36
N ASN A 25 -23.79 -13.48 -2.29
CA ASN A 25 -22.32 -13.54 -2.22
C ASN A 25 -21.63 -12.17 -2.32
N GLY A 26 -22.41 -11.09 -2.15
CA GLY A 26 -21.91 -9.73 -1.97
C GLY A 26 -22.15 -9.23 -0.54
N GLY A 27 -21.35 -8.28 -0.08
CA GLY A 27 -21.49 -7.70 1.25
C GLY A 27 -20.81 -6.35 1.39
N ARG A 28 -20.93 -5.72 2.57
CA ARG A 28 -20.25 -4.46 2.89
C ARG A 28 -18.74 -4.62 2.71
N GLY A 29 -18.09 -3.61 2.16
CA GLY A 29 -16.65 -3.61 1.97
C GLY A 29 -16.23 -3.81 0.52
N LEU A 30 -15.04 -4.39 0.37
CA LEU A 30 -14.43 -4.71 -0.92
C LEU A 30 -14.97 -6.05 -1.42
N ASN A 31 -15.67 -6.03 -2.54
CA ASN A 31 -16.12 -7.24 -3.22
C ASN A 31 -15.17 -7.49 -4.38
N ILE A 32 -14.45 -8.59 -4.32
CA ILE A 32 -13.34 -8.91 -5.21
C ILE A 32 -13.67 -10.16 -6.02
N LEU A 33 -13.36 -10.10 -7.30
CA LEU A 33 -13.40 -11.21 -8.24
C LEU A 33 -12.03 -11.38 -8.88
N VAL A 34 -11.47 -12.59 -8.77
CA VAL A 34 -10.18 -12.94 -9.36
C VAL A 34 -10.44 -13.75 -10.64
N VAL A 35 -9.77 -13.39 -11.73
CA VAL A 35 -9.90 -14.08 -13.03
C VAL A 35 -8.66 -14.92 -13.28
N ASP A 36 -8.86 -16.19 -13.63
CA ASP A 36 -7.80 -17.03 -14.20
C ASP A 36 -7.57 -16.58 -15.65
N THR A 37 -6.45 -15.92 -15.89
CA THR A 37 -6.10 -15.36 -17.21
C THR A 37 -5.75 -16.40 -18.26
N ASN A 38 -5.50 -17.65 -17.87
CA ASN A 38 -5.23 -18.74 -18.81
C ASN A 38 -6.53 -19.38 -19.30
N LYS A 39 -7.51 -19.53 -18.40
CA LYS A 39 -8.82 -20.15 -18.72
C LYS A 39 -9.88 -19.13 -19.11
N MET A 40 -9.65 -17.85 -18.83
CA MET A 40 -10.61 -16.75 -18.99
C MET A 40 -11.90 -16.98 -18.16
N GLU A 41 -11.74 -17.56 -16.97
CA GLU A 41 -12.83 -17.91 -16.05
C GLU A 41 -12.64 -17.25 -14.67
N VAL A 42 -13.71 -17.20 -13.89
CA VAL A 42 -13.66 -16.72 -12.50
C VAL A 42 -12.93 -17.75 -11.64
N ALA A 43 -11.81 -17.36 -11.05
CA ALA A 43 -11.02 -18.20 -10.16
C ALA A 43 -11.50 -18.14 -8.71
N ASP A 44 -11.89 -16.96 -8.24
CA ASP A 44 -12.34 -16.75 -6.86
C ASP A 44 -13.24 -15.52 -6.72
N VAL A 45 -14.08 -15.52 -5.69
CA VAL A 45 -14.97 -14.41 -5.32
C VAL A 45 -14.89 -14.22 -3.80
N LYS A 46 -14.56 -13.01 -3.34
CA LYS A 46 -14.40 -12.68 -1.92
C LYS A 46 -15.01 -11.35 -1.56
N VAL A 47 -15.38 -11.22 -0.29
CA VAL A 47 -15.84 -9.97 0.32
C VAL A 47 -14.99 -9.69 1.54
N PHE A 48 -14.47 -8.46 1.65
CA PHE A 48 -13.67 -8.01 2.79
C PHE A 48 -14.30 -6.76 3.39
N ASP A 49 -14.77 -6.87 4.63
CA ASP A 49 -15.41 -5.78 5.35
C ASP A 49 -14.37 -4.80 5.95
N THR A 50 -13.76 -3.99 5.07
CA THR A 50 -12.73 -3.00 5.43
C THR A 50 -13.28 -1.79 6.18
N TYR A 51 -14.55 -1.80 6.57
CA TYR A 51 -15.08 -0.91 7.60
C TYR A 51 -14.63 -1.34 9.01
N THR A 52 -14.40 -2.64 9.22
CA THR A 52 -14.09 -3.23 10.54
C THR A 52 -12.61 -3.48 10.76
N ASP A 53 -11.93 -4.10 9.80
CA ASP A 53 -10.48 -4.27 9.70
C ASP A 53 -10.08 -4.61 8.26
N ASP A 54 -8.80 -4.49 7.91
CA ASP A 54 -8.28 -4.88 6.60
C ASP A 54 -7.31 -6.08 6.63
N ALA A 55 -7.17 -6.74 7.78
CA ALA A 55 -6.19 -7.81 7.97
C ALA A 55 -6.47 -9.01 7.07
N ALA A 56 -7.74 -9.40 6.94
CA ALA A 56 -8.16 -10.49 6.06
C ALA A 56 -7.88 -10.18 4.58
N PHE A 57 -8.09 -8.93 4.17
CA PHE A 57 -7.77 -8.46 2.82
C PHE A 57 -6.26 -8.53 2.56
N LEU A 58 -5.43 -8.01 3.49
CA LEU A 58 -3.97 -8.03 3.38
C LEU A 58 -3.42 -9.47 3.30
N GLN A 59 -3.93 -10.37 4.13
CA GLN A 59 -3.52 -11.78 4.10
C GLN A 59 -3.91 -12.47 2.79
N TYR A 60 -5.09 -12.15 2.24
CA TYR A 60 -5.55 -12.68 0.97
C TYR A 60 -4.66 -12.20 -0.18
N MET A 61 -4.40 -10.89 -0.26
CA MET A 61 -3.59 -10.29 -1.32
C MET A 61 -2.15 -10.81 -1.32
N LYS A 62 -1.55 -11.06 -0.14
CA LYS A 62 -0.21 -11.66 -0.02
C LYS A 62 -0.11 -13.07 -0.61
N LYS A 63 -1.23 -13.78 -0.73
CA LYS A 63 -1.30 -15.15 -1.29
C LYS A 63 -1.82 -15.17 -2.74
N ALA A 64 -2.25 -14.03 -3.28
CA ALA A 64 -2.80 -13.97 -4.61
C ALA A 64 -1.75 -14.34 -5.68
N PRO A 65 -2.12 -15.04 -6.76
CA PRO A 65 -1.18 -15.40 -7.82
C PRO A 65 -0.52 -14.18 -8.46
N LYS A 66 0.74 -14.33 -8.90
CA LYS A 66 1.43 -13.29 -9.67
C LYS A 66 0.63 -12.96 -10.93
N HIS A 67 0.54 -11.68 -11.26
CA HIS A 67 -0.18 -11.17 -12.43
C HIS A 67 -1.67 -11.52 -12.49
N ALA A 68 -2.28 -11.93 -11.36
CA ALA A 68 -3.71 -12.15 -11.28
C ALA A 68 -4.47 -10.87 -11.67
N VAL A 69 -5.50 -11.04 -12.49
CA VAL A 69 -6.45 -9.97 -12.83
C VAL A 69 -7.52 -9.95 -11.76
N ILE A 70 -7.68 -8.78 -11.15
CA ILE A 70 -8.54 -8.57 -10.00
C ILE A 70 -9.54 -7.48 -10.34
N ILE A 71 -10.80 -7.85 -10.28
CA ILE A 71 -11.93 -6.94 -10.45
C ILE A 71 -12.48 -6.66 -9.08
N LEU A 72 -12.67 -5.39 -8.77
CA LEU A 72 -13.11 -4.92 -7.49
C LEU A 72 -14.31 -4.01 -7.67
N VAL A 73 -15.31 -4.22 -6.83
CA VAL A 73 -16.45 -3.33 -6.68
C VAL A 73 -16.66 -3.08 -5.20
N THR A 74 -16.89 -1.82 -4.83
CA THR A 74 -17.21 -1.48 -3.45
C THR A 74 -18.69 -1.68 -3.16
N HIS A 75 -19.04 -1.81 -1.89
CA HIS A 75 -20.43 -1.75 -1.43
C HIS A 75 -20.48 -1.20 0.00
N ASP A 76 -21.38 -0.24 0.22
CA ASP A 76 -21.51 0.54 1.46
C ASP A 76 -20.24 1.34 1.78
N GLU A 77 -19.18 0.74 2.32
CA GLU A 77 -18.03 1.46 2.88
C GLU A 77 -16.77 0.59 2.81
N ILE A 78 -15.62 1.17 2.41
CA ILE A 78 -14.35 0.42 2.29
C ILE A 78 -13.14 1.09 2.95
N THR A 79 -13.28 2.28 3.52
CA THR A 79 -12.18 3.19 3.82
C THR A 79 -11.93 3.38 5.31
N GLU A 80 -12.88 3.09 6.19
CA GLU A 80 -12.78 3.37 7.64
C GLU A 80 -11.56 2.67 8.27
N ARG A 81 -11.28 1.42 7.88
CA ARG A 81 -10.17 0.62 8.41
C ARG A 81 -9.20 0.11 7.35
N LEU A 82 -9.29 0.64 6.13
CA LEU A 82 -8.32 0.34 5.08
C LEU A 82 -7.00 1.06 5.34
N SER A 83 -5.98 0.31 5.71
CA SER A 83 -4.64 0.81 6.03
C SER A 83 -3.89 1.30 4.80
N ASN A 84 -2.76 1.97 5.02
CA ASN A 84 -1.84 2.37 3.96
C ASN A 84 -1.24 1.17 3.21
N GLU A 85 -1.00 0.06 3.90
CA GLU A 85 -0.59 -1.20 3.26
C GLU A 85 -1.73 -1.74 2.38
N GLY A 86 -2.98 -1.65 2.86
CA GLY A 86 -4.16 -2.00 2.09
C GLY A 86 -4.25 -1.20 0.80
N ARG A 87 -4.14 0.13 0.89
CA ARG A 87 -4.12 1.04 -0.28
C ARG A 87 -2.93 0.77 -1.21
N GLN A 88 -1.77 0.36 -0.68
CA GLN A 88 -0.61 0.00 -1.49
C GLN A 88 -0.90 -1.17 -2.44
N TRP A 89 -1.70 -2.17 -2.01
CA TRP A 89 -2.09 -3.28 -2.90
C TRP A 89 -2.89 -2.82 -4.12
N PHE A 90 -3.76 -1.82 -3.98
CA PHE A 90 -4.47 -1.22 -5.13
C PHE A 90 -3.50 -0.54 -6.09
N ARG A 91 -2.50 0.20 -5.57
CA ARG A 91 -1.47 0.83 -6.40
C ARG A 91 -0.58 -0.20 -7.11
N LEU A 92 -0.28 -1.33 -6.45
CA LEU A 92 0.44 -2.47 -7.06
C LEU A 92 -0.39 -3.15 -8.16
N MET A 93 -1.71 -2.97 -8.16
CA MET A 93 -2.61 -3.40 -9.22
C MET A 93 -2.85 -2.34 -10.29
N GLY A 94 -2.15 -1.20 -10.23
CA GLY A 94 -2.21 -0.11 -11.20
C GLY A 94 -3.15 1.04 -10.84
N SER A 95 -3.80 1.03 -9.67
CA SER A 95 -4.73 2.10 -9.26
C SER A 95 -4.05 3.45 -9.09
N ASN A 96 -4.75 4.49 -9.53
CA ASN A 96 -4.46 5.91 -9.33
C ASN A 96 -5.54 6.60 -8.48
N LEU A 97 -6.76 6.08 -8.43
CA LEU A 97 -7.90 6.70 -7.74
C LEU A 97 -8.11 6.20 -6.31
N ILE A 98 -7.51 5.09 -5.88
CA ILE A 98 -7.76 4.51 -4.54
C ILE A 98 -7.54 5.52 -3.40
N ASP A 99 -6.56 6.41 -3.51
CA ASP A 99 -6.26 7.42 -2.49
C ASP A 99 -7.30 8.52 -2.38
N ASN A 100 -8.14 8.67 -3.41
CA ASN A 100 -9.24 9.62 -3.47
C ASN A 100 -10.58 9.02 -3.07
N VAL A 101 -10.65 7.69 -2.92
CA VAL A 101 -11.85 7.00 -2.46
C VAL A 101 -12.04 7.29 -0.99
N GLY A 102 -13.12 8.00 -0.68
CA GLY A 102 -13.54 8.35 0.67
C GLY A 102 -14.69 7.49 1.18
N PHE A 103 -15.09 7.77 2.42
CA PHE A 103 -16.15 7.07 3.12
C PHE A 103 -17.45 7.03 2.30
N ARG A 104 -17.92 5.83 1.97
CA ARG A 104 -19.12 5.54 1.17
C ARG A 104 -19.14 6.10 -0.25
N ASP A 105 -17.97 6.39 -0.79
CA ASP A 105 -17.85 6.62 -2.23
C ASP A 105 -18.03 5.32 -3.00
N ALA A 106 -18.51 5.42 -4.24
CA ALA A 106 -18.55 4.26 -5.13
C ALA A 106 -17.22 4.15 -5.86
N PHE A 107 -16.68 2.95 -5.93
CA PHE A 107 -15.44 2.65 -6.60
C PHE A 107 -15.50 1.29 -7.28
N VAL A 108 -15.13 1.26 -8.55
CA VAL A 108 -14.95 0.02 -9.30
C VAL A 108 -13.59 0.06 -9.98
N MET A 109 -12.91 -1.08 -10.00
CA MET A 109 -11.58 -1.21 -10.58
C MET A 109 -11.41 -2.56 -11.27
N VAL A 110 -10.73 -2.57 -12.40
CA VAL A 110 -10.15 -3.74 -13.03
C VAL A 110 -8.64 -3.52 -13.03
N GLY A 111 -7.95 -4.22 -12.15
CA GLY A 111 -6.51 -4.14 -11.97
C GLY A 111 -5.84 -5.47 -12.25
N GLN A 112 -4.51 -5.45 -12.33
CA GLN A 112 -3.70 -6.65 -12.49
C GLN A 112 -2.49 -6.55 -11.58
N ILE A 113 -2.19 -7.58 -10.79
CA ILE A 113 -1.05 -7.56 -9.87
C ILE A 113 0.24 -7.32 -10.66
N GLY A 114 1.00 -6.27 -10.31
CA GLY A 114 2.20 -5.87 -11.03
C GLY A 114 1.95 -4.92 -12.19
N LEU A 115 0.72 -4.48 -12.41
CA LEU A 115 0.43 -3.46 -13.41
C LEU A 115 1.09 -2.11 -13.05
N GLU A 116 1.63 -1.43 -14.06
CA GLU A 116 2.18 -0.08 -13.88
C GLU A 116 1.11 0.88 -13.34
N GLN A 117 1.55 1.86 -12.55
CA GLN A 117 0.63 2.80 -11.90
C GLN A 117 -0.16 3.59 -12.95
N LYS A 118 -1.43 3.89 -12.65
CA LYS A 118 -2.38 4.58 -13.52
C LYS A 118 -2.85 3.79 -14.75
N GLN A 119 -2.47 2.53 -14.88
CA GLN A 119 -2.93 1.68 -15.98
C GLN A 119 -4.15 0.83 -15.60
N ALA A 120 -4.58 0.83 -14.33
CA ALA A 120 -5.82 0.17 -13.94
C ALA A 120 -7.04 0.88 -14.57
N ILE A 121 -8.04 0.10 -14.92
CA ILE A 121 -9.31 0.63 -15.43
C ILE A 121 -10.21 0.85 -14.23
N GLU A 122 -10.37 2.08 -13.81
CA GLU A 122 -11.03 2.42 -12.56
C GLU A 122 -11.97 3.60 -12.69
N PHE A 123 -13.02 3.60 -11.87
CA PHE A 123 -14.01 4.66 -11.83
C PHE A 123 -14.41 4.90 -10.37
N HIS A 124 -14.49 6.17 -10.02
CA HIS A 124 -14.82 6.64 -8.68
C HIS A 124 -15.94 7.66 -8.75
N LYS A 125 -16.89 7.59 -7.82
CA LYS A 125 -17.97 8.56 -7.69
C LYS A 125 -18.16 8.91 -6.22
N LYS A 126 -17.96 10.18 -5.91
CA LYS A 126 -18.12 10.68 -4.55
C LYS A 126 -19.56 10.60 -4.08
N ARG A 127 -19.77 10.39 -2.79
CA ARG A 127 -21.08 10.50 -2.16
C ARG A 127 -21.60 11.93 -2.16
N GLU A 128 -22.92 12.06 -2.25
CA GLU A 128 -23.62 13.31 -1.96
C GLU A 128 -23.91 13.41 -0.45
N HIS A 129 -24.01 14.64 0.08
CA HIS A 129 -23.99 14.91 1.53
C HIS A 129 -24.90 13.98 2.36
N GLY A 130 -24.31 13.38 3.41
CA GLY A 130 -25.00 12.54 4.40
C GLY A 130 -25.37 11.12 3.96
N GLY A 131 -25.22 10.79 2.67
CA GLY A 131 -25.71 9.55 2.09
C GLY A 131 -24.63 8.66 1.48
N TYR A 132 -25.04 7.94 0.43
CA TYR A 132 -24.25 7.06 -0.41
C TYR A 132 -24.01 7.72 -1.77
N SER A 133 -22.90 7.40 -2.41
CA SER A 133 -22.69 7.72 -3.83
C SER A 133 -23.79 7.10 -4.71
N LEU A 134 -23.94 7.68 -5.89
CA LEU A 134 -24.68 7.02 -6.95
C LEU A 134 -23.87 5.82 -7.45
N PRO A 135 -24.54 4.71 -7.79
CA PRO A 135 -23.89 3.50 -8.26
C PRO A 135 -23.08 3.79 -9.53
N ILE A 136 -21.95 3.09 -9.69
CA ILE A 136 -21.20 3.06 -10.93
C ILE A 136 -21.55 1.80 -11.69
N GLU A 137 -21.85 1.93 -12.99
CA GLU A 137 -22.02 0.81 -13.89
C GLU A 137 -21.08 0.97 -15.09
N LYS A 138 -20.32 -0.08 -15.39
CA LYS A 138 -19.37 -0.10 -16.50
C LYS A 138 -19.42 -1.42 -17.24
N LYS A 139 -19.36 -1.33 -18.57
CA LYS A 139 -19.36 -2.47 -19.49
C LYS A 139 -18.21 -2.34 -20.47
N GLY A 140 -17.49 -3.43 -20.70
CA GLY A 140 -16.36 -3.41 -21.63
C GLY A 140 -15.73 -4.77 -21.88
N CYS A 141 -14.81 -4.76 -22.85
CA CYS A 141 -13.88 -5.84 -23.18
C CYS A 141 -12.46 -5.36 -22.85
N PHE A 142 -11.60 -6.26 -22.38
CA PHE A 142 -10.26 -5.92 -21.93
C PHE A 142 -9.25 -6.88 -22.53
N SER A 143 -8.11 -6.35 -22.96
CA SER A 143 -6.98 -7.14 -23.45
C SER A 143 -6.09 -7.54 -22.28
N LEU A 144 -5.50 -8.74 -22.35
CA LEU A 144 -4.52 -9.21 -21.37
C LEU A 144 -3.12 -9.28 -21.98
N PRO A 145 -2.06 -8.88 -21.23
CA PRO A 145 -2.13 -8.17 -19.95
C PRO A 145 -2.81 -6.80 -20.09
N LEU A 146 -3.39 -6.27 -19.01
CA LEU A 146 -4.14 -4.99 -19.03
C LEU A 146 -3.28 -3.80 -19.45
N GLY A 147 -1.96 -3.95 -19.32
CA GLY A 147 -0.94 -2.98 -19.70
C GLY A 147 0.45 -3.52 -19.36
N PRO A 148 1.49 -2.67 -19.39
CA PRO A 148 2.84 -3.05 -18.98
C PRO A 148 2.87 -3.55 -17.53
N LEU A 149 3.56 -4.67 -17.32
CA LEU A 149 3.74 -5.26 -15.99
C LEU A 149 5.17 -5.00 -15.49
N ARG A 150 5.29 -4.59 -14.24
CA ARG A 150 6.53 -4.39 -13.49
C ARG A 150 6.78 -5.55 -12.54
N ASP A 151 8.06 -5.80 -12.25
CA ASP A 151 8.43 -6.77 -11.22
C ASP A 151 8.10 -6.22 -9.82
N ILE A 152 7.24 -6.96 -9.11
CA ILE A 152 6.83 -6.67 -7.75
C ILE A 152 7.42 -7.65 -6.74
N SER A 153 8.41 -8.45 -7.14
CA SER A 153 9.12 -9.42 -6.29
C SER A 153 9.69 -8.80 -5.00
N GLN A 154 9.97 -7.50 -5.01
CA GLN A 154 10.42 -6.72 -3.84
C GLN A 154 9.30 -6.37 -2.85
N PHE A 155 8.03 -6.35 -3.28
CA PHE A 155 6.86 -6.01 -2.44
C PHE A 155 6.11 -7.24 -1.94
N MET A 156 6.25 -8.36 -2.64
CA MET A 156 5.77 -9.64 -2.11
C MET A 156 6.75 -10.12 -1.05
N PRO A 157 6.29 -10.64 0.10
CA PRO A 157 7.18 -11.35 1.00
C PRO A 157 7.90 -12.41 0.17
N LYS A 158 9.25 -12.46 0.25
CA LYS A 158 10.04 -13.51 -0.40
C LYS A 158 9.76 -14.83 0.32
N VAL A 159 8.60 -15.41 0.03
CA VAL A 159 8.28 -16.79 0.34
C VAL A 159 9.24 -17.60 -0.50
N THR A 160 10.32 -18.05 0.12
CA THR A 160 11.22 -18.97 -0.54
C THR A 160 10.51 -20.31 -0.50
N GLU A 161 10.13 -20.81 -1.67
CA GLU A 161 9.68 -22.19 -1.79
C GLU A 161 10.76 -23.07 -1.16
N TYR A 162 10.37 -23.93 -0.21
CA TYR A 162 11.31 -24.77 0.50
C TYR A 162 12.07 -25.62 -0.52
N LYS A 163 13.34 -25.27 -0.77
CA LYS A 163 14.21 -26.07 -1.62
C LYS A 163 14.69 -27.26 -0.81
N MET A 164 14.45 -28.46 -1.30
CA MET A 164 14.93 -29.71 -0.69
C MET A 164 16.45 -29.62 -0.46
N VAL A 165 16.90 -29.84 0.77
CA VAL A 165 18.23 -29.43 1.23
C VAL A 165 19.24 -30.58 1.18
N ILE A 166 20.48 -30.25 0.82
CA ILE A 166 21.64 -31.15 0.63
C ILE A 166 22.31 -31.53 1.96
N GLU A 167 22.08 -30.74 3.01
CA GLU A 167 22.66 -30.89 4.35
C GLU A 167 21.65 -31.52 5.33
N LYS A 168 22.04 -32.67 5.89
CA LYS A 168 21.24 -33.44 6.85
C LYS A 168 21.91 -33.46 8.21
N LEU A 169 21.09 -33.42 9.25
CA LEU A 169 21.52 -33.61 10.62
C LEU A 169 20.64 -34.69 11.22
N ASP A 170 21.16 -35.91 11.39
CA ASP A 170 20.34 -37.06 11.81
C ASP A 170 19.54 -36.74 13.08
N LYS A 171 18.22 -37.01 13.03
CA LYS A 171 17.24 -36.71 14.09
C LYS A 171 17.31 -35.27 14.63
N CYS A 172 17.88 -34.33 13.87
CA CYS A 172 18.22 -32.99 14.31
C CYS A 172 19.06 -32.96 15.60
N GLY A 173 19.96 -33.94 15.77
CA GLY A 173 20.86 -34.05 16.94
C GLY A 173 20.27 -34.78 18.15
N LEU A 174 19.05 -35.32 18.06
CA LEU A 174 18.48 -36.14 19.12
C LEU A 174 19.06 -37.56 19.11
N THR A 175 19.32 -38.12 20.29
CA THR A 175 19.83 -39.49 20.46
C THR A 175 18.73 -40.56 20.36
N THR A 176 17.47 -40.17 20.47
CA THR A 176 16.30 -41.06 20.49
C THR A 176 15.25 -40.61 19.47
N GLU A 177 14.44 -41.56 18.98
CA GLU A 177 13.38 -41.24 18.03
C GLU A 177 12.17 -40.62 18.72
N CYS A 178 11.57 -39.63 18.06
CA CYS A 178 10.25 -39.14 18.41
C CYS A 178 9.19 -40.20 18.05
N GLY A 179 8.16 -40.33 18.88
CA GLY A 179 7.00 -41.17 18.56
C GLY A 179 6.28 -40.73 17.28
N GLU A 180 5.49 -41.62 16.68
CA GLU A 180 4.88 -41.43 15.36
C GLU A 180 3.96 -40.20 15.25
N ASP A 181 3.50 -39.64 16.36
CA ASP A 181 2.66 -38.44 16.48
C ASP A 181 3.47 -37.14 16.61
N LYS A 182 4.79 -37.22 16.78
CA LYS A 182 5.69 -36.08 16.99
C LYS A 182 6.57 -35.80 15.76
N PHE A 183 7.34 -34.71 15.81
CA PHE A 183 8.40 -34.38 14.85
C PHE A 183 9.68 -34.05 15.63
N THR A 184 10.85 -34.20 15.00
CA THR A 184 12.12 -33.76 15.59
C THR A 184 12.45 -32.36 15.10
N ALA A 185 13.01 -31.53 15.97
CA ALA A 185 13.43 -30.19 15.60
C ALA A 185 14.66 -29.76 16.40
N MET A 186 15.55 -29.03 15.73
CA MET A 186 16.58 -28.22 16.37
C MET A 186 16.41 -26.79 15.89
N VAL A 187 16.37 -25.86 16.83
CA VAL A 187 16.34 -24.42 16.55
C VAL A 187 17.53 -23.81 17.25
N ASP A 188 18.41 -23.19 16.47
CA ASP A 188 19.60 -22.51 16.91
C ASP A 188 19.52 -21.05 16.47
N THR A 189 19.63 -20.12 17.41
CA THR A 189 19.53 -18.69 17.14
C THR A 189 20.79 -18.12 16.50
N GLY A 190 21.87 -18.90 16.38
CA GLY A 190 23.17 -18.41 15.96
C GLY A 190 23.95 -17.76 17.11
N ASP A 191 24.97 -16.98 16.78
CA ASP A 191 25.81 -16.24 17.73
C ASP A 191 26.13 -14.85 17.16
N GLY A 192 25.42 -13.84 17.67
CA GLY A 192 25.56 -12.45 17.23
C GLY A 192 25.51 -12.29 15.71
N ASP A 193 26.50 -11.59 15.17
CA ASP A 193 26.72 -11.44 13.73
C ASP A 193 27.65 -12.51 13.13
N GLN A 194 28.28 -13.34 13.98
CA GLN A 194 29.32 -14.31 13.61
C GLN A 194 28.75 -15.61 13.05
N ARG A 195 27.59 -16.04 13.54
CA ARG A 195 26.96 -17.31 13.12
C ARG A 195 25.47 -17.12 12.93
N LYS A 196 24.96 -17.46 11.75
CA LYS A 196 23.53 -17.31 11.42
C LYS A 196 22.66 -18.35 12.16
N PRO A 197 21.37 -18.06 12.36
CA PRO A 197 20.42 -19.03 12.89
C PRO A 197 20.30 -20.27 12.00
N THR A 198 20.01 -21.41 12.62
CA THR A 198 19.76 -22.68 11.93
C THR A 198 18.47 -23.33 12.45
N ILE A 199 17.64 -23.83 11.55
CA ILE A 199 16.46 -24.64 11.87
C ILE A 199 16.61 -25.98 11.17
N CYS A 200 16.55 -27.08 11.93
CA CYS A 200 16.43 -28.44 11.42
C CYS A 200 15.08 -29.02 11.83
N ILE A 201 14.42 -29.73 10.92
CA ILE A 201 13.16 -30.45 11.15
C ILE A 201 13.27 -31.86 10.56
N ASN A 202 12.90 -32.89 11.31
CA ASN A 202 12.87 -34.29 10.86
C ASN A 202 14.16 -34.78 10.20
N GLY A 203 15.30 -34.30 10.69
CA GLY A 203 16.63 -34.67 10.22
C GLY A 203 17.17 -33.80 9.08
N GLU A 204 16.41 -32.80 8.63
CA GLU A 204 16.76 -31.93 7.50
C GLU A 204 16.96 -30.51 7.98
N ILE A 205 18.12 -29.90 7.69
CA ILE A 205 18.30 -28.47 7.91
C ILE A 205 17.44 -27.74 6.89
N VAL A 206 16.45 -26.96 7.35
CA VAL A 206 15.50 -26.26 6.48
C VAL A 206 15.76 -24.77 6.38
N LEU A 207 16.54 -24.21 7.31
CA LEU A 207 17.01 -22.84 7.28
C LEU A 207 18.40 -22.79 7.92
N GLY A 208 19.33 -22.09 7.28
CA GLY A 208 20.71 -21.89 7.72
C GLY A 208 21.41 -20.89 6.80
N GLU A 209 22.66 -20.55 7.08
CA GLU A 209 23.41 -19.59 6.25
C GLU A 209 23.47 -20.01 4.77
N ARG A 210 23.73 -21.29 4.53
CA ARG A 210 23.84 -21.88 3.18
C ARG A 210 22.52 -22.46 2.67
N VAL A 211 21.49 -22.46 3.51
CA VAL A 211 20.22 -23.16 3.27
C VAL A 211 19.07 -22.18 3.47
N ASN A 212 18.38 -21.79 2.40
CA ASN A 212 17.29 -20.81 2.47
C ASN A 212 17.67 -19.47 3.15
N HIS A 213 18.97 -19.15 3.18
CA HIS A 213 19.56 -17.85 3.49
C HIS A 213 19.12 -17.21 4.82
N ALA A 214 19.36 -17.92 5.93
CA ALA A 214 19.15 -17.35 7.28
C ALA A 214 19.83 -15.99 7.44
N GLY A 215 19.09 -15.02 8.00
CA GLY A 215 19.49 -13.62 8.02
C GLY A 215 19.26 -12.93 9.36
N ARG A 216 19.51 -11.62 9.39
CA ARG A 216 19.21 -10.74 10.53
C ARG A 216 17.69 -10.60 10.70
N GLY A 217 17.23 -10.47 11.94
CA GLY A 217 15.81 -10.29 12.25
C GLY A 217 15.05 -11.60 12.42
N PHE A 218 13.81 -11.66 11.95
CA PHE A 218 12.88 -12.77 12.21
C PHE A 218 12.98 -13.85 11.13
N ASN A 219 13.29 -15.07 11.54
CA ASN A 219 13.57 -16.20 10.65
C ASN A 219 12.53 -17.30 10.91
N VAL A 220 11.80 -17.75 9.87
CA VAL A 220 10.60 -18.57 10.04
C VAL A 220 10.62 -19.76 9.09
N ALA A 221 10.35 -20.94 9.65
CA ALA A 221 9.99 -22.14 8.89
C ALA A 221 8.59 -22.61 9.32
N VAL A 222 7.73 -22.90 8.34
CA VAL A 222 6.34 -23.33 8.56
C VAL A 222 6.21 -24.81 8.27
N LEU A 223 5.73 -25.57 9.26
CA LEU A 223 5.53 -27.01 9.20
C LEU A 223 4.06 -27.35 8.96
N SER A 224 3.78 -28.22 8.00
CA SER A 224 2.46 -28.82 7.82
C SER A 224 2.17 -29.79 8.98
N SER A 225 1.05 -29.60 9.69
CA SER A 225 0.65 -30.47 10.81
C SER A 225 0.20 -31.85 10.37
N THR A 226 -0.29 -32.00 9.14
CA THR A 226 -0.75 -33.27 8.57
C THR A 226 0.39 -34.06 7.93
N GLU A 227 1.24 -33.39 7.16
CA GLU A 227 2.34 -34.03 6.44
C GLU A 227 3.65 -34.08 7.24
N LYS A 228 3.75 -33.28 8.30
CA LYS A 228 4.97 -33.09 9.11
C LYS A 228 6.17 -32.69 8.26
N LYS A 229 5.93 -31.93 7.19
CA LYS A 229 6.93 -31.41 6.25
C LYS A 229 6.90 -29.89 6.19
N VAL A 230 8.06 -29.29 6.02
CA VAL A 230 8.18 -27.83 5.92
C VAL A 230 7.63 -27.39 4.57
N SER A 231 6.64 -26.50 4.61
CA SER A 231 5.96 -25.98 3.42
C SER A 231 6.53 -24.65 2.96
N THR A 232 7.15 -23.90 3.87
CA THR A 232 7.57 -22.52 3.60
C THR A 232 8.68 -22.09 4.53
N VAL A 233 9.63 -21.31 4.00
CA VAL A 233 10.65 -20.62 4.79
C VAL A 233 10.69 -19.14 4.37
N THR A 234 10.82 -18.23 5.35
CA THR A 234 10.89 -16.77 5.13
C THR A 234 11.77 -16.09 6.17
N VAL A 235 12.35 -14.95 5.79
CA VAL A 235 13.22 -14.12 6.65
C VAL A 235 12.75 -12.67 6.58
N PHE A 236 12.61 -12.00 7.72
CA PHE A 236 12.22 -10.60 7.87
C PHE A 236 13.34 -9.82 8.54
N ASP A 237 13.94 -8.87 7.83
CA ASP A 237 14.89 -7.96 8.44
C ASP A 237 14.14 -6.92 9.28
N THR A 238 14.41 -6.90 10.57
CA THR A 238 13.76 -5.97 11.53
C THR A 238 14.69 -4.83 11.96
N TYR A 239 15.82 -4.63 11.27
CA TYR A 239 16.87 -3.70 11.69
C TYR A 239 17.00 -2.44 10.82
N GLU A 240 16.71 -2.47 9.51
CA GLU A 240 16.83 -1.26 8.67
C GLU A 240 15.74 -0.22 9.01
N LYS A 241 16.15 1.05 9.14
CA LYS A 241 15.30 2.17 9.56
C LYS A 241 14.90 3.04 8.37
N ASP A 242 13.62 3.04 8.04
CA ASP A 242 13.03 4.07 7.20
C ASP A 242 12.57 5.24 8.09
N PHE A 243 12.89 6.47 7.69
CA PHE A 243 12.41 7.66 8.40
C PHE A 243 11.05 8.08 7.86
N HIS A 244 10.04 8.11 8.74
CA HIS A 244 8.65 8.41 8.39
C HIS A 244 8.26 9.84 8.78
N TYR A 245 7.63 10.56 7.85
CA TYR A 245 7.21 11.94 8.03
C TYR A 245 5.76 12.17 7.63
N GLN A 246 5.07 13.08 8.35
CA GLN A 246 3.79 13.65 7.97
C GLN A 246 3.92 15.18 7.89
N LEU A 247 3.68 15.77 6.71
CA LEU A 247 3.68 17.20 6.49
C LEU A 247 2.24 17.73 6.39
N ASN A 248 1.91 18.74 7.19
CA ASN A 248 0.64 19.46 7.12
C ASN A 248 0.88 20.89 6.61
N ILE A 249 0.17 21.29 5.55
CA ILE A 249 0.27 22.61 4.93
C ILE A 249 -1.11 23.25 4.90
N THR A 250 -1.26 24.45 5.45
CA THR A 250 -2.52 25.21 5.42
C THR A 250 -2.30 26.50 4.65
N ALA A 251 -3.26 26.88 3.81
CA ALA A 251 -3.11 28.02 2.90
C ALA A 251 -4.33 28.96 2.89
N ASN A 252 -4.06 30.24 2.61
CA ASN A 252 -5.04 31.32 2.57
C ASN A 252 -5.62 31.55 1.16
N ASN A 253 -5.20 30.77 0.18
CA ASN A 253 -5.84 30.76 -1.14
C ASN A 253 -5.72 29.40 -1.79
N SER A 254 -6.64 29.16 -2.72
CA SER A 254 -6.65 27.95 -3.52
C SER A 254 -5.46 27.91 -4.50
N MET A 255 -4.97 26.72 -4.85
CA MET A 255 -3.95 26.48 -5.87
C MET A 255 -4.25 25.21 -6.66
N ASP A 256 -3.68 25.09 -7.86
CA ASP A 256 -3.73 23.89 -8.69
C ASP A 256 -2.35 23.59 -9.28
N GLY A 257 -1.82 22.39 -9.04
CA GLY A 257 -0.59 21.97 -9.69
C GLY A 257 0.30 21.05 -8.86
N LYS A 258 1.53 20.88 -9.35
CA LYS A 258 2.50 19.98 -8.75
C LYS A 258 3.21 20.66 -7.59
N LEU A 259 3.15 20.01 -6.43
CA LEU A 259 3.82 20.38 -5.20
C LEU A 259 4.92 19.36 -4.94
N THR A 260 6.13 19.86 -4.75
CA THR A 260 7.29 19.05 -4.39
C THR A 260 7.85 19.56 -3.08
N VAL A 261 8.27 18.66 -2.21
CA VAL A 261 8.98 18.98 -0.97
C VAL A 261 10.42 18.50 -1.01
N VAL A 262 11.30 19.27 -0.39
CA VAL A 262 12.63 18.84 0.04
C VAL A 262 12.75 19.14 1.52
N LEU A 263 13.04 18.13 2.34
CA LEU A 263 13.40 18.37 3.73
C LEU A 263 14.89 18.75 3.79
N GLN A 264 15.17 19.87 4.45
CA GLN A 264 16.52 20.36 4.68
C GLN A 264 16.90 20.05 6.12
N GLY A 265 17.98 19.30 6.30
CA GLY A 265 18.43 18.88 7.62
C GLY A 265 19.90 19.19 7.88
N SER A 266 20.31 19.04 9.13
CA SER A 266 21.67 19.34 9.58
C SER A 266 22.76 18.50 8.90
N LYS A 267 22.42 17.34 8.31
CA LYS A 267 23.35 16.44 7.61
C LYS A 267 23.19 16.47 6.08
N GLY A 268 22.37 17.38 5.57
CA GLY A 268 22.04 17.46 4.15
C GLY A 268 20.55 17.37 3.90
N ASN A 269 20.18 17.21 2.63
CA ASN A 269 18.79 17.26 2.20
C ASN A 269 18.31 15.89 1.72
N THR A 270 17.00 15.66 1.82
CA THR A 270 16.35 14.58 1.08
C THR A 270 16.46 14.84 -0.41
N ASP A 271 16.20 13.81 -1.20
CA ASP A 271 15.86 14.03 -2.60
C ASP A 271 14.53 14.80 -2.71
N ALA A 272 14.23 15.32 -3.89
CA ALA A 272 12.97 15.99 -4.16
C ALA A 272 11.81 14.98 -4.18
N ILE A 273 10.87 15.14 -3.25
CA ILE A 273 9.73 14.23 -3.07
C ILE A 273 8.49 14.94 -3.59
N SER A 274 7.88 14.39 -4.64
CA SER A 274 6.64 14.92 -5.20
C SER A 274 5.46 14.59 -4.27
N LEU A 275 4.82 15.61 -3.71
CA LEU A 275 3.69 15.46 -2.78
C LEU A 275 2.33 15.41 -3.48
N THR A 276 2.23 16.01 -4.67
CA THR A 276 1.03 15.94 -5.53
C THR A 276 1.42 15.46 -6.93
N PRO A 277 1.82 14.18 -7.11
CA PRO A 277 2.25 13.65 -8.41
C PRO A 277 1.16 13.64 -9.48
N ASN A 278 -0.10 13.95 -9.11
CA ASN A 278 -1.27 13.97 -9.97
C ASN A 278 -1.93 15.36 -10.09
N GLU A 279 -1.22 16.43 -9.72
CA GLU A 279 -1.70 17.82 -9.87
C GLU A 279 -3.04 18.10 -9.15
N GLU A 280 -3.01 18.07 -7.81
CA GLU A 280 -4.18 18.28 -6.96
C GLU A 280 -4.54 19.76 -6.82
N VAL A 281 -5.85 20.06 -6.79
CA VAL A 281 -6.38 21.40 -6.47
C VAL A 281 -6.62 21.50 -4.96
N LEU A 282 -5.97 22.48 -4.33
CA LEU A 282 -6.20 22.84 -2.93
C LEU A 282 -7.11 24.04 -2.84
N SER A 283 -8.10 24.00 -1.95
CA SER A 283 -8.97 25.14 -1.68
C SER A 283 -8.47 25.97 -0.50
N ASN A 284 -8.74 27.28 -0.54
CA ASN A 284 -8.45 28.20 0.57
C ASN A 284 -8.99 27.69 1.92
N GLY A 285 -8.19 27.80 2.97
CA GLY A 285 -8.53 27.44 4.34
C GLY A 285 -8.34 25.96 4.67
N ASN A 286 -8.08 25.12 3.67
CA ASN A 286 -7.87 23.70 3.88
C ASN A 286 -6.42 23.39 4.32
N THR A 287 -6.29 22.43 5.22
CA THR A 287 -5.02 21.79 5.55
C THR A 287 -4.81 20.56 4.67
N MET A 288 -3.76 20.56 3.86
CA MET A 288 -3.25 19.38 3.17
C MET A 288 -2.35 18.59 4.13
N THR A 289 -2.60 17.29 4.29
CA THR A 289 -1.71 16.37 5.01
C THR A 289 -1.09 15.37 4.03
N LYS A 290 0.23 15.22 4.06
CA LYS A 290 0.98 14.30 3.19
C LYS A 290 1.95 13.45 4.01
N PHE A 291 1.94 12.14 3.77
CA PHE A 291 2.86 11.18 4.39
C PHE A 291 3.91 10.74 3.38
N PHE A 292 5.16 10.63 3.81
CA PHE A 292 6.25 10.14 2.98
C PHE A 292 7.37 9.54 3.84
N THR A 293 8.23 8.73 3.20
CA THR A 293 9.40 8.13 3.82
C THR A 293 10.68 8.55 3.11
N THR A 294 11.79 8.48 3.82
CA THR A 294 13.12 8.54 3.22
C THR A 294 14.01 7.52 3.89
N ASN A 295 14.86 6.90 3.10
CA ASN A 295 15.93 5.99 3.55
C ASN A 295 17.24 6.75 3.86
N LYS A 296 17.21 8.09 3.80
CA LYS A 296 18.39 8.95 4.00
C LYS A 296 18.28 9.73 5.31
N ASP A 297 19.23 9.50 6.22
CA ASP A 297 19.36 10.28 7.45
C ASP A 297 19.86 11.70 7.13
N ILE A 298 18.94 12.66 7.22
CA ILE A 298 19.23 14.09 7.02
C ILE A 298 19.58 14.81 8.34
N GLY A 299 19.63 14.09 9.46
CA GLY A 299 19.77 14.66 10.79
C GLY A 299 18.52 15.39 11.26
N ASN A 300 18.68 16.49 12.00
CA ASN A 300 17.53 17.27 12.43
C ASN A 300 17.03 18.14 11.28
N VAL A 301 15.73 18.09 11.00
CA VAL A 301 15.08 18.99 10.05
C VAL A 301 15.22 20.42 10.55
N THR A 302 15.75 21.30 9.70
CA THR A 302 15.94 22.73 9.99
C THR A 302 15.06 23.61 9.11
N ALA A 303 14.64 23.12 7.95
CA ALA A 303 13.72 23.81 7.07
C ALA A 303 12.96 22.84 6.14
N VAL A 304 11.83 23.31 5.64
CA VAL A 304 11.02 22.63 4.63
C VAL A 304 10.98 23.51 3.40
N ALA A 305 11.48 23.02 2.26
CA ALA A 305 11.39 23.71 0.99
C ALA A 305 10.22 23.17 0.18
N LEU A 306 9.32 24.07 -0.22
CA LEU A 306 8.19 23.75 -1.09
C LEU A 306 8.38 24.38 -2.45
N ARG A 307 8.14 23.60 -3.51
CA ARG A 307 8.08 24.08 -4.88
C ARG A 307 6.69 23.87 -5.44
N TYR A 308 6.13 24.93 -6.00
CA TYR A 308 4.82 24.93 -6.65
C TYR A 308 4.99 25.18 -8.14
N ASP A 309 4.57 24.21 -8.97
CA ASP A 309 4.48 24.35 -10.41
C ASP A 309 2.99 24.29 -10.81
N LYS A 310 2.44 25.43 -11.20
CA LYS A 310 1.05 25.61 -11.61
C LYS A 310 0.78 24.90 -12.93
N THR A 311 -0.40 24.30 -13.03
CA THR A 311 -0.90 23.68 -14.26
C THR A 311 -1.39 24.70 -15.29
N ALA A 312 -0.96 24.55 -16.54
CA ALA A 312 -1.41 25.38 -17.66
C ALA A 312 -2.71 24.83 -18.29
N ASN A 313 -3.82 24.80 -17.54
CA ASN A 313 -5.10 24.37 -18.12
C ASN A 313 -5.71 25.49 -18.99
N LEU A 314 -5.68 25.30 -20.32
CA LEU A 314 -6.09 26.23 -21.38
C LEU A 314 -7.58 26.61 -21.40
N LEU A 315 -8.42 26.02 -20.55
CA LEU A 315 -9.87 26.30 -20.48
C LEU A 315 -10.29 27.16 -19.27
N LEU A 316 -9.42 27.35 -18.27
CA LEU A 316 -9.72 28.10 -17.04
C LEU A 316 -8.56 29.02 -16.61
N GLY A 317 -7.86 29.64 -17.58
CA GLY A 317 -6.66 30.46 -17.35
C GLY A 317 -6.77 31.65 -16.38
N TRP A 318 -7.93 31.86 -15.75
CA TRP A 318 -8.25 32.97 -14.86
C TRP A 318 -8.65 32.53 -13.42
N ALA A 319 -8.59 31.23 -13.09
CA ALA A 319 -9.21 30.75 -11.84
C ALA A 319 -8.30 30.76 -10.57
N TYR A 320 -6.97 30.63 -10.69
CA TYR A 320 -6.08 30.48 -9.52
C TYR A 320 -4.85 31.41 -9.51
N PRO A 321 -4.41 31.92 -8.33
CA PRO A 321 -3.32 32.88 -8.24
C PRO A 321 -1.96 32.25 -8.60
N ASN A 322 -1.03 33.07 -9.07
CA ASN A 322 0.36 32.65 -9.32
C ASN A 322 1.16 32.46 -8.02
N ALA A 323 0.67 32.99 -6.91
CA ALA A 323 1.29 32.88 -5.59
C ALA A 323 0.38 32.06 -4.67
N TRP A 324 0.95 31.06 -4.01
CA TRP A 324 0.25 30.26 -3.03
C TRP A 324 0.59 30.74 -1.61
N SER A 325 -0.31 31.49 -1.00
CA SER A 325 -0.13 32.08 0.34
C SER A 325 -0.42 31.05 1.42
N LEU A 326 0.57 30.80 2.26
CA LEU A 326 0.51 29.84 3.35
C LEU A 326 0.08 30.52 4.65
N MET A 327 -0.71 29.79 5.43
CA MET A 327 -1.09 30.13 6.80
C MET A 327 -0.36 29.26 7.81
N GLY A 328 0.01 28.03 7.45
CA GLY A 328 0.67 27.14 8.40
C GLY A 328 1.43 26.03 7.70
N LEU A 329 2.52 25.60 8.33
CA LEU A 329 3.33 24.48 7.88
C LEU A 329 3.85 23.75 9.11
N SER A 330 3.58 22.45 9.21
CA SER A 330 4.10 21.60 10.28
C SER A 330 4.54 20.25 9.76
N LEU A 331 5.54 19.67 10.39
CA LEU A 331 6.09 18.35 10.06
C LEU A 331 6.14 17.51 11.32
N LEU A 332 5.48 16.35 11.31
CA LEU A 332 5.63 15.32 12.33
C LEU A 332 6.68 14.32 11.85
N GLU A 333 7.77 14.19 12.61
CA GLU A 333 8.76 13.13 12.43
C GLU A 333 8.36 11.97 13.34
N ALA A 334 7.93 10.85 12.74
CA ALA A 334 7.27 9.76 13.45
C ALA A 334 8.20 9.12 14.50
N GLU A 335 9.48 8.95 14.17
CA GLU A 335 10.46 8.34 15.07
C GLU A 335 10.73 9.18 16.32
N LYS A 336 10.65 10.52 16.21
CA LYS A 336 10.89 11.43 17.33
C LYS A 336 9.59 11.82 18.05
N HIS A 337 8.44 11.38 17.55
CA HIS A 337 7.11 11.78 18.00
C HIS A 337 6.95 13.30 18.16
N ARG A 338 7.63 14.08 17.30
CA ARG A 338 7.73 15.53 17.44
C ARG A 338 7.11 16.21 16.24
N MET A 339 6.18 17.12 16.50
CA MET A 339 5.60 18.00 15.50
C MET A 339 6.31 19.35 15.54
N ASP A 340 7.08 19.64 14.49
CA ASP A 340 7.78 20.91 14.32
C ASP A 340 6.93 21.86 13.47
N GLN A 341 6.92 23.15 13.83
CA GLN A 341 6.23 24.20 13.09
C GLN A 341 7.25 25.07 12.33
N PHE A 342 6.83 25.57 11.17
CA PHE A 342 7.70 26.35 10.27
C PHE A 342 7.08 27.72 9.95
N CYS A 343 7.95 28.68 9.62
CA CYS A 343 7.64 30.09 9.38
C CYS A 343 6.85 30.34 8.08
N ALA A 344 5.64 29.79 7.97
CA ALA A 344 4.84 29.83 6.75
C ALA A 344 3.72 30.87 6.76
N TYR A 345 3.24 31.30 7.93
CA TYR A 345 2.12 32.26 8.03
C TYR A 345 2.43 33.58 7.29
N GLY A 346 1.58 33.92 6.32
CA GLY A 346 1.69 35.15 5.53
C GLY A 346 2.76 35.12 4.44
N LYS A 347 3.50 34.02 4.27
CA LYS A 347 4.46 33.83 3.16
C LYS A 347 3.78 33.15 1.98
N SER A 348 4.34 33.31 0.78
CA SER A 348 3.78 32.70 -0.42
C SER A 348 4.82 31.95 -1.25
N VAL A 349 4.43 30.80 -1.81
CA VAL A 349 5.22 30.07 -2.82
C VAL A 349 4.82 30.53 -4.21
N GLN A 350 5.75 31.08 -4.98
CA GLN A 350 5.48 31.53 -6.34
C GLN A 350 5.48 30.37 -7.33
N ASN A 351 4.65 30.45 -8.37
CA ASN A 351 4.66 29.49 -9.46
C ASN A 351 6.06 29.35 -10.08
N HIS A 352 6.50 28.11 -10.29
CA HIS A 352 7.83 27.67 -10.72
C HIS A 352 8.98 28.02 -9.78
N GLY A 353 8.67 28.58 -8.60
CA GLY A 353 9.61 28.91 -7.56
C GLY A 353 9.65 27.85 -6.46
N ALA A 354 10.82 27.69 -5.83
CA ALA A 354 10.95 27.01 -4.55
C ALA A 354 11.07 28.06 -3.44
N THR A 355 10.37 27.85 -2.33
CA THR A 355 10.46 28.70 -1.15
C THR A 355 10.76 27.83 0.05
N SER A 356 11.82 28.17 0.79
CA SER A 356 12.20 27.47 2.01
C SER A 356 11.63 28.17 3.24
N PHE A 357 11.08 27.35 4.14
CA PHE A 357 10.48 27.77 5.39
C PHE A 357 11.31 27.19 6.54
N GLY A 358 12.03 28.06 7.24
CA GLY A 358 12.77 27.70 8.45
C GLY A 358 11.84 27.38 9.62
N MET A 359 12.37 26.77 10.67
CA MET A 359 11.64 26.47 11.90
C MET A 359 11.09 27.74 12.57
N MET A 360 9.94 27.60 13.23
CA MET A 360 9.34 28.70 13.98
C MET A 360 10.28 29.15 15.11
N GLY A 361 10.53 30.47 15.21
CA GLY A 361 11.54 31.05 16.09
C GLY A 361 12.88 31.39 15.41
N THR A 362 13.09 30.92 14.17
CA THR A 362 14.15 31.41 13.26
C THR A 362 13.58 32.26 12.12
N CYS A 363 12.30 32.65 12.25
CA CYS A 363 11.68 33.71 11.46
C CYS A 363 12.11 35.07 12.04
#